data_AF-Q46IZ8-F1
#
_entry.id   AF-Q46IZ8-F1
#
_cell.length_a   1.000
_cell.length_b   1.000
_cell.length_c   1.000
_cell.angle_alpha   90.00
_cell.angle_beta   90.00
_cell.angle_gamma   90.00
#
_symmetry.space_group_name_H-M   'P 1'
#
loop_
_entity.id
_entity.type
_entity.pdbx_description
1 polymer ?
#
loop_
_entity_poly.entity_id
_entity_poly.type
_entity_poly.pdbx_seq_one_letter_code
_entity_poly.pdbx_strand_id
1 'polypeptide(L)' 'MQYEPGTIDCHVFLECKEQIEKMLLRLYKVENTEHICNQLQSVYQQIEGMHELKKVKRKKIYTN' A
#
# COMPACT_ATOMS: atom_id res chain seq x y z
N MET A 1 3.72 15.18 -10.33
CA MET A 1 3.78 13.72 -10.15
C MET A 1 4.88 13.19 -11.05
N GLN A 2 6.06 12.91 -10.50
CA GLN A 2 7.15 12.33 -11.29
C GLN A 2 6.78 10.87 -11.62
N TYR A 3 6.54 10.62 -12.92
CA TYR A 3 6.25 9.31 -13.46
C TYR A 3 7.57 8.54 -13.55
N GLU A 4 7.96 7.84 -12.49
CA GLU A 4 8.90 6.74 -12.63
C GLU A 4 8.11 5.56 -13.22
N PRO A 5 8.60 4.89 -14.28
CA PRO A 5 7.95 3.72 -14.84
C PRO A 5 8.06 2.57 -13.82
N GLY A 6 7.17 2.58 -12.83
CA GLY A 6 6.98 1.51 -11.89
C GLY A 6 6.43 0.31 -12.64
N THR A 7 7.02 -0.86 -12.46
CA THR A 7 6.44 -2.12 -12.96
C THR A 7 4.96 -2.19 -12.55
N ILE A 8 4.13 -2.89 -13.33
CA ILE A 8 2.69 -3.08 -13.09
C ILE A 8 2.39 -3.31 -11.59
N ASP A 9 3.22 -4.11 -10.92
CA ASP A 9 3.11 -4.38 -9.49
C ASP A 9 3.17 -3.16 -8.56
N CYS A 10 3.99 -2.14 -8.86
CA CYS A 10 4.05 -0.91 -8.06
C CYS A 10 2.75 -0.12 -8.18
N HIS A 11 2.17 -0.08 -9.38
CA HIS A 11 0.86 0.53 -9.58
C HIS A 11 -0.23 -0.22 -8.82
N VAL A 12 -0.21 -1.56 -8.86
CA VAL A 12 -1.13 -2.39 -8.07
C VAL A 12 -1.00 -2.11 -6.58
N PHE A 13 0.23 -2.03 -6.04
CA PHE A 13 0.42 -1.72 -4.62
C PHE A 13 -0.10 -0.33 -4.24
N LEU A 14 0.13 0.68 -5.09
CA LEU A 14 -0.40 2.03 -4.85
C LEU A 14 -1.93 2.04 -4.85
N GLU A 15 -2.55 1.39 -5.84
CA GLU A 15 -4.01 1.30 -5.94
C GLU A 15 -4.61 0.57 -4.73
N CYS A 16 -4.06 -0.58 -4.34
CA CYS A 16 -4.55 -1.31 -3.17
C CYS A 16 -4.50 -0.48 -1.89
N LYS A 17 -3.40 0.27 -1.66
CA LYS A 17 -3.28 1.16 -0.50
C LYS A 17 -4.33 2.28 -0.52
N GLU A 18 -4.56 2.90 -1.68
CA GLU A 18 -5.58 3.94 -1.84
C GLU A 18 -7.00 3.39 -1.55
N GLN A 19 -7.30 2.16 -2.00
CA GLN A 19 -8.58 1.53 -1.71
C GLN A 19 -8.75 1.24 -0.21
N ILE A 20 -7.69 0.77 0.46
CA ILE A 20 -7.74 0.54 1.91
C ILE A 20 -8.00 1.84 2.67
N GLU A 21 -7.34 2.94 2.30
CA GLU A 21 -7.59 4.26 2.91
C GLU A 21 -9.05 4.70 2.74
N LYS A 22 -9.64 4.51 1.54
CA LYS A 22 -11.06 4.78 1.28
C LYS A 22 -11.98 3.90 2.12
N MET A 23 -11.65 2.62 2.29
CA MET A 23 -12.41 1.68 3.13
C MET A 23 -12.37 2.10 4.60
N LEU A 24 -11.19 2.44 5.13
CA LEU A 24 -11.02 2.92 6.50
C LEU A 24 -11.85 4.18 6.77
N LEU A 25 -11.83 5.16 5.86
CA LEU A 25 -12.63 6.39 5.96
C LEU A 25 -14.14 6.11 6.09
N ARG A 26 -14.62 5.07 5.39
CA ARG A 26 -16.03 4.66 5.46
C ARG A 26 -16.34 3.89 6.74
N LEU A 27 -15.47 2.97 7.13
CA LEU A 27 -15.66 2.12 8.31
C LEU A 27 -15.61 2.91 9.61
N TYR A 28 -14.77 3.95 9.73
CA TYR A 28 -14.76 4.82 10.91
C TYR A 28 -16.09 5.52 11.20
N LYS A 29 -17.05 5.53 10.27
CA LYS A 29 -18.39 6.09 10.47
C LYS A 29 -19.41 5.05 10.97
N VAL A 30 -18.99 3.80 11.15
CA VAL A 30 -19.86 2.67 11.52
C VAL A 30 -19.40 2.13 12.87
N GLU A 31 -20.33 2.02 13.81
CA GLU A 31 -20.07 1.47 15.14
C GLU A 31 -19.63 -0.01 15.08
N ASN A 32 -18.79 -0.44 16.02
CA ASN A 32 -18.32 -1.82 16.17
C ASN A 32 -17.47 -2.34 14.98
N THR A 33 -16.76 -1.46 14.28
CA THR A 33 -15.88 -1.83 13.15
C THR A 33 -14.39 -1.73 13.46
N GLU A 34 -14.02 -1.43 14.71
CA GLU A 34 -12.64 -1.17 15.15
C GLU A 34 -11.71 -2.35 14.81
N HIS A 35 -12.19 -3.58 15.01
CA HIS A 35 -11.40 -4.77 14.68
C HIS A 35 -11.09 -4.86 13.17
N ILE A 36 -12.05 -4.54 12.31
CA ILE A 36 -11.87 -4.55 10.85
C ILE A 36 -10.91 -3.43 10.44
N CYS A 37 -11.03 -2.24 11.03
CA CYS A 37 -10.11 -1.14 10.79
C CYS A 37 -8.66 -1.52 11.14
N ASN A 38 -8.45 -2.19 12.29
CA ASN A 38 -7.12 -2.66 12.69
C ASN A 38 -6.56 -3.71 11.72
N GLN A 39 -7.39 -4.63 11.24
CA GLN A 39 -6.97 -5.62 10.23
C GLN A 39 -6.58 -4.94 8.90
N LEU A 40 -7.38 -3.98 8.44
CA LEU A 40 -7.09 -3.22 7.21
C LEU A 40 -5.81 -2.40 7.31
N GLN A 41 -5.56 -1.77 8.46
CA GLN A 41 -4.28 -1.09 8.71
C GLN A 41 -3.10 -2.07 8.67
N SER A 42 -3.24 -3.26 9.25
CA SER A 42 -2.19 -4.29 9.17
C SER A 42 -1.90 -4.68 7.72
N VAL A 43 -2.94 -4.89 6.91
CA VAL A 43 -2.78 -5.21 5.48
C VAL A 43 -2.11 -4.05 4.73
N TYR A 44 -2.49 -2.80 5.01
CA TYR A 44 -1.83 -1.63 4.44
C TYR A 44 -0.32 -1.64 4.69
N GLN A 45 0.09 -1.86 5.95
CA GLN A 45 1.51 -1.89 6.33
C GLN A 45 2.27 -3.02 5.64
N GLN A 46 1.64 -4.19 5.48
CA GLN A 46 2.23 -5.31 4.75
C GLN A 46 2.46 -4.97 3.27
N ILE A 47 1.47 -4.36 2.62
CA ILE A 47 1.58 -3.91 1.21
C ILE A 47 2.67 -2.85 1.07
N GLU A 48 2.76 -1.90 2.00
CA GLU A 48 3.81 -0.88 1.99
C GLU A 48 5.20 -1.52 2.13
N GLY A 49 5.37 -2.48 3.05
CA GLY A 49 6.61 -3.25 3.16
C GLY A 49 6.98 -3.97 1.87
N MET A 50 6.03 -4.60 1.19
CA MET A 50 6.25 -5.26 -0.12
C MET A 50 6.64 -4.25 -1.21
N HIS A 51 6.02 -3.06 -1.19
CA HIS A 51 6.30 -2.00 -2.15
C HIS A 51 7.72 -1.44 -1.97
N GLU A 52 8.12 -1.15 -0.73
CA GLU A 52 9.46 -0.66 -0.41
C GLU A 52 10.55 -1.69 -0.75
N LEU A 53 10.31 -2.98 -0.50
CA LEU A 53 11.24 -4.04 -0.91
C LEU A 53 11.47 -4.07 -2.43
N LYS A 54 10.44 -3.78 -3.25
CA LYS A 54 10.61 -3.68 -4.70
C LYS A 54 11.42 -2.45 -5.11
N LYS A 55 11.21 -1.30 -4.45
CA LYS A 55 12.02 -0.09 -4.68
C LYS A 55 13.50 -0.34 -4.36
N VAL A 56 13.79 -0.96 -3.22
CA VAL A 56 15.17 -1.28 -2.79
C VAL A 56 15.85 -2.26 -3.75
N LYS A 57 15.15 -3.32 -4.17
CA LYS A 57 15.69 -4.28 -5.15
C LYS A 57 16.07 -3.60 -6.46
N ARG A 58 15.25 -2.68 -6.97
CA ARG A 58 15.60 -1.92 -8.19
C ARG A 58 16.81 -1.02 -7.98
N LYS A 59 16.87 -0.27 -6.88
CA LYS A 59 18.01 0.62 -6.59
C LYS A 59 19.36 -0.13 -6.59
N LYS A 60 19.38 -1.38 -6.10
CA LYS A 60 20.57 -2.26 -6.14
C LYS A 60 20.95 -2.75 -7.54
N ILE A 61 19.99 -2.92 -8.46
CA ILE A 61 20.27 -3.36 -9.84
C ILE A 61 20.96 -2.24 -10.64
N TYR A 62 20.62 -0.98 -10.39
CA TYR A 62 21.21 0.17 -11.10
C TYR A 62 22.54 0.68 -10.53
N THR A 63 23.02 0.10 -9.42
CA THR A 63 24.28 0.52 -8.75
C THR A 63 25.41 -0.51 -8.87
N ASN A 64 25.26 -1.51 -9.74
CA ASN A 64 26.26 -2.57 -9.97
C ASN A 64 26.74 -2.58 -11.42
#